data_AF-A0A1F7M2P0-F1
#
_entry.id   AF-A0A1F7M2P0-F1
#
_cell.length_a   1.000
_cell.length_b   1.000
_cell.length_c   1.000
_cell.angle_alpha   90.00
_cell.angle_beta   90.00
_cell.angle_gamma   90.00
#
_symmetry.space_group_name_H-M   'P 1'
#
loop_
_entity.id
_entity.type
_entity.pdbx_description
1 polymer ?
#
loop_
_entity_poly.entity_id
_entity_poly.type
_entity_poly.pdbx_seq_one_letter_code
_entity_poly.pdbx_strand_id
1 'polypeptide(L)'
;MGARRRGLSKWWWLGPLIGASALAAILAWRGASPTEEARARQGQGGAVRVARRETRPTLDPARFVGKARLAHQVARDIPDVLDQLYCYCECDKTIGHKSLLSCFTDGHAAT
;
A
#
# COMPACT_ATOMS: atom_id res chain seq x y z
N MET A 1 69.94 -24.05 4.63
CA MET A 1 69.21 -25.15 3.95
C MET A 1 67.77 -25.19 4.45
N GLY A 2 66.79 -25.33 3.56
CA GLY A 2 65.41 -25.65 3.94
C GLY A 2 64.33 -24.72 3.38
N ALA A 3 64.19 -24.66 2.05
CA ALA A 3 63.00 -24.12 1.42
C ALA A 3 61.79 -25.03 1.70
N ARG A 4 60.70 -24.49 2.25
CA ARG A 4 59.37 -25.10 2.23
C ARG A 4 58.33 -24.06 1.81
N ARG A 5 58.24 -23.81 0.51
CA ARG A 5 57.05 -23.21 -0.12
C ARG A 5 56.25 -24.34 -0.77
N ARG A 6 55.63 -25.20 0.05
CA ARG A 6 54.65 -26.20 -0.39
C ARG A 6 53.32 -25.87 0.26
N GLY A 7 52.46 -25.13 -0.43
CA GLY A 7 51.13 -24.82 0.12
C GLY A 7 50.18 -23.99 -0.73
N LEU A 8 50.66 -23.27 -1.75
CA LEU A 8 49.84 -22.29 -2.48
C LEU A 8 49.62 -22.58 -3.97
N SER A 9 49.89 -23.80 -4.46
CA SER A 9 49.62 -24.18 -5.86
C SER A 9 48.42 -25.10 -6.03
N LYS A 10 47.94 -25.76 -4.96
CA LYS A 10 46.90 -26.80 -5.05
C LYS A 10 45.47 -26.24 -5.20
N TRP A 11 45.25 -24.95 -4.94
CA TRP A 11 43.93 -24.30 -4.96
C TRP A 11 43.69 -23.37 -6.15
N TRP A 12 44.65 -23.29 -7.08
CA TRP A 12 44.53 -22.40 -8.24
C TRP A 12 43.42 -22.82 -9.22
N TRP A 13 42.97 -24.08 -9.17
CA TRP A 13 41.86 -24.58 -9.98
C TRP A 13 40.48 -24.45 -9.31
N LEU A 14 40.41 -24.14 -8.01
CA LEU A 14 39.14 -24.00 -7.29
C LEU A 14 38.48 -22.63 -7.52
N GLY A 15 39.28 -21.59 -7.79
CA GLY A 15 38.78 -20.24 -8.13
C GLY A 15 37.82 -20.21 -9.33
N PRO A 16 38.19 -20.74 -10.51
CA PRO A 16 37.30 -20.74 -11.68
C PRO A 16 36.06 -21.63 -11.51
N LEU A 17 36.13 -22.72 -10.76
CA LEU A 17 34.98 -23.59 -10.47
C LEU A 17 33.94 -22.90 -9.58
N ILE A 18 34.39 -22.19 -8.53
CA ILE A 18 33.52 -21.40 -7.66
C ILE A 18 32.92 -20.21 -8.42
N GLY A 19 33.71 -19.57 -9.30
CA GLY A 19 33.22 -18.50 -10.16
C GLY A 19 32.12 -18.95 -11.12
N ALA A 20 32.30 -20.11 -11.77
CA ALA A 20 31.33 -20.65 -12.70
C ALA A 20 30.02 -21.08 -12.02
N SER A 21 30.09 -21.71 -10.84
CA SER A 21 28.90 -22.10 -10.09
C SER A 21 28.11 -20.89 -9.57
N ALA A 22 28.80 -19.84 -9.10
CA ALA A 22 28.17 -18.60 -8.69
C ALA A 22 27.46 -17.90 -9.87
N LEU A 23 28.08 -17.87 -11.06
CA LEU A 23 27.44 -17.31 -12.25
C LEU A 23 26.17 -18.09 -12.63
N ALA A 24 26.23 -19.42 -12.67
CA ALA A 24 25.07 -20.25 -13.02
C ALA A 24 23.90 -20.03 -12.06
N ALA A 25 24.17 -19.90 -10.76
CA ALA A 25 23.15 -19.58 -9.76
C ALA A 25 22.51 -18.19 -10.00
N ILE A 26 23.31 -17.17 -10.30
CA ILE A 26 22.81 -15.81 -10.58
C ILE A 26 21.93 -15.79 -11.83
N LEU A 27 22.34 -16.49 -12.90
CA LEU A 27 21.55 -16.59 -14.14
C LEU A 27 20.22 -17.31 -13.92
N ALA A 28 20.21 -18.40 -13.13
CA ALA A 28 18.99 -19.10 -12.79
C ALA A 28 18.02 -18.23 -11.96
N TRP A 29 18.54 -17.43 -11.03
CA TRP A 29 17.71 -16.52 -10.21
C TRP A 29 17.11 -15.38 -11.04
N ARG A 30 17.80 -14.89 -12.08
CA ARG A 30 17.25 -13.88 -13.00
C ARG A 30 16.11 -14.41 -13.88
N GLY A 31 16.09 -15.70 -14.20
CA GLY A 31 15.01 -16.32 -14.99
C GLY A 31 13.76 -16.64 -14.17
N ALA A 32 13.89 -16.78 -12.84
CA ALA A 32 12.80 -17.16 -11.95
C ALA A 32 12.02 -15.97 -11.36
N SER A 33 12.45 -14.72 -11.57
CA SER A 33 11.68 -13.55 -11.16
C SER A 33 10.45 -13.40 -12.04
N PRO A 34 9.22 -13.53 -11.50
CA PRO A 34 8.00 -13.24 -12.25
C PRO A 34 8.09 -11.82 -12.79
N THR A 35 7.73 -11.62 -14.05
CA THR A 35 7.73 -10.31 -14.68
C THR A 35 6.92 -9.33 -13.83
N GLU A 36 7.52 -8.19 -13.52
CA GLU A 36 6.88 -7.07 -12.80
C GLU A 36 5.54 -6.67 -13.44
N GLU A 37 5.41 -6.91 -14.74
CA GLU A 37 4.20 -6.69 -15.54
C GLU A 37 3.02 -7.59 -15.12
N ALA A 38 3.28 -8.83 -14.68
CA ALA A 38 2.24 -9.73 -14.15
C ALA A 38 1.77 -9.31 -12.75
N ARG A 39 2.69 -8.84 -11.88
CA ARG A 39 2.34 -8.26 -10.57
C ARG A 39 1.55 -6.96 -10.71
N ALA A 40 1.92 -6.12 -11.67
CA ALA A 40 1.21 -4.87 -11.95
C ALA A 40 -0.23 -5.11 -12.44
N ARG A 41 -0.48 -6.18 -13.20
CA ARG A 41 -1.83 -6.59 -13.63
C ARG A 41 -2.68 -7.12 -12.46
N GLN A 42 -2.06 -7.72 -11.44
CA GLN A 42 -2.75 -8.27 -10.28
C GLN A 42 -3.12 -7.20 -9.23
N GLY A 43 -2.49 -6.01 -9.27
CA GLY A 43 -2.80 -4.88 -8.39
C GLY A 43 -4.07 -4.10 -8.76
N GLN A 44 -4.79 -4.48 -9.81
CA GLN A 44 -6.00 -3.79 -10.26
C GLN A 44 -7.27 -4.54 -9.87
N GLY A 45 -7.82 -4.17 -8.72
CA GLY A 45 -9.25 -3.87 -8.64
C GLY A 45 -10.23 -5.04 -8.46
N GLY A 46 -10.00 -5.89 -7.46
CA GLY A 46 -11.11 -6.51 -6.75
C GLY A 46 -11.67 -5.55 -5.71
N ALA A 47 -12.30 -4.45 -6.12
CA ALA A 47 -13.05 -3.62 -5.17
C ALA A 47 -14.19 -4.49 -4.61
N VAL A 48 -13.98 -5.10 -3.45
CA VAL A 48 -15.08 -5.65 -2.67
C VAL A 48 -15.99 -4.47 -2.42
N ARG A 49 -17.14 -4.44 -3.12
CA ARG A 49 -18.17 -3.43 -2.93
C ARG A 49 -18.82 -3.70 -1.58
N VAL A 50 -18.17 -3.25 -0.52
CA VAL A 50 -18.75 -3.24 0.82
C VAL A 50 -19.92 -2.26 0.76
N ALA A 51 -21.11 -2.74 1.12
CA ALA A 51 -22.27 -1.89 1.21
C ALA A 51 -22.01 -0.76 2.21
N ARG A 52 -22.47 0.44 1.88
CA ARG A 52 -22.28 1.62 2.71
C ARG A 52 -23.03 1.48 4.04
N ARG A 53 -22.37 1.78 5.16
CA ARG A 53 -22.91 1.82 6.53
C ARG A 53 -23.75 3.08 6.77
N GLU A 54 -23.26 4.24 6.31
CA GLU A 54 -23.99 5.51 6.35
C GLU A 54 -24.83 5.71 5.09
N THR A 55 -26.15 5.71 5.19
CA THR A 55 -27.04 5.86 4.02
C THR A 55 -27.52 7.28 3.78
N ARG A 56 -27.31 8.20 4.74
CA ARG A 56 -27.72 9.60 4.62
C ARG A 56 -26.86 10.33 3.58
N PRO A 57 -27.43 11.32 2.85
CA PRO A 57 -26.64 12.18 1.98
C PRO A 57 -25.72 13.09 2.81
N THR A 58 -24.57 13.44 2.24
CA THR A 58 -23.71 14.47 2.82
C THR A 58 -24.35 15.85 2.68
N LEU A 59 -23.96 16.76 3.56
CA LEU A 59 -24.38 18.16 3.48
C LEU A 59 -23.85 18.84 2.22
N ASP A 60 -24.63 19.79 1.72
CA ASP A 60 -24.26 20.56 0.54
C ASP A 60 -23.01 21.43 0.77
N PRO A 61 -21.92 21.24 0.00
CA PRO A 61 -20.70 22.05 0.12
C PRO A 61 -20.95 23.54 -0.01
N ALA A 62 -22.00 23.96 -0.73
CA ALA A 62 -22.37 25.37 -0.87
C ALA A 62 -22.75 26.05 0.46
N ARG A 63 -23.03 25.28 1.51
CA ARG A 63 -23.30 25.79 2.87
C ARG A 63 -22.03 26.25 3.60
N PHE A 64 -20.85 25.96 3.05
CA PHE A 64 -19.57 26.20 3.70
C PHE A 64 -18.66 27.08 2.82
N VAL A 65 -17.60 27.59 3.43
CA VAL A 65 -16.55 28.39 2.76
C VAL A 65 -15.16 27.82 3.04
N GLY A 66 -14.17 28.21 2.24
CA GLY A 66 -12.77 27.83 2.43
C GLY A 66 -12.56 26.31 2.47
N LYS A 67 -11.75 25.84 3.43
CA LYS A 67 -11.39 24.42 3.58
C LYS A 67 -12.59 23.53 3.88
N ALA A 68 -13.57 24.01 4.65
CA ALA A 68 -14.77 23.23 4.96
C ALA A 68 -15.57 22.94 3.68
N ARG A 69 -15.73 23.91 2.78
CA ARG A 69 -16.35 23.68 1.46
C ARG A 69 -15.62 22.59 0.67
N LEU A 70 -14.29 22.66 0.62
CA LEU A 70 -13.48 21.67 -0.09
C LEU A 70 -13.63 20.27 0.53
N ALA A 71 -13.61 20.17 1.86
CA ALA A 71 -13.79 18.90 2.57
C ALA A 71 -15.17 18.28 2.30
N HIS A 72 -16.24 19.09 2.37
CA HIS A 72 -17.59 18.64 2.06
C HIS A 72 -17.75 18.25 0.57
N GLN A 73 -17.05 18.92 -0.34
CA GLN A 73 -17.03 18.55 -1.76
C GLN A 73 -16.38 17.17 -1.95
N VAL A 74 -15.21 16.93 -1.35
CA VAL A 74 -14.56 15.62 -1.37
C VAL A 74 -15.48 14.55 -0.78
N ALA A 75 -16.19 14.85 0.30
CA ALA A 75 -17.11 13.89 0.90
C ALA A 75 -18.31 13.52 0.01
N ARG A 76 -18.76 14.46 -0.83
CA ARG A 76 -19.76 14.18 -1.87
C ARG A 76 -19.18 13.34 -3.01
N ASP A 77 -17.92 13.56 -3.37
CA ASP A 77 -17.29 12.93 -4.53
C ASP A 77 -16.83 11.49 -4.25
N ILE A 78 -16.39 11.19 -3.02
CA ILE A 78 -15.88 9.87 -2.62
C ILE A 78 -16.56 9.28 -1.37
N PRO A 79 -17.90 9.21 -1.31
CA PRO A 79 -18.62 8.81 -0.11
C PRO A 79 -18.28 7.38 0.32
N ASP A 80 -18.11 6.46 -0.63
CA ASP A 80 -17.84 5.06 -0.32
C ASP A 80 -16.45 4.87 0.32
N VAL A 81 -15.47 5.71 -0.04
CA VAL A 81 -14.14 5.70 0.60
C VAL A 81 -14.26 6.19 2.04
N LEU A 82 -14.91 7.33 2.26
CA LEU A 82 -15.08 7.88 3.61
C LEU A 82 -15.90 6.97 4.52
N ASP A 83 -16.81 6.18 3.96
CA ASP A 83 -17.61 5.24 4.75
C ASP A 83 -16.80 4.00 5.21
N GLN A 84 -15.66 3.72 4.58
CA GLN A 84 -14.72 2.70 5.06
C GLN A 84 -13.70 3.24 6.07
N LEU A 85 -13.65 4.55 6.29
CA LEU A 85 -12.68 5.17 7.19
C LEU A 85 -13.28 5.39 8.58
N TYR A 86 -12.44 5.15 9.59
CA TYR A 86 -12.75 5.53 10.96
C TYR A 86 -12.70 7.06 11.12
N CYS A 87 -13.60 7.61 11.93
CA CYS A 87 -13.55 9.02 12.28
C CYS A 87 -12.68 9.24 13.51
N TYR A 88 -11.62 10.06 13.36
CA TYR A 88 -10.69 10.37 14.45
C TYR A 88 -11.35 11.05 15.66
N CYS A 89 -12.49 11.72 15.48
CA CYS A 89 -13.20 12.39 16.55
C CYS A 89 -13.83 11.43 17.58
N GLU A 90 -13.86 10.13 17.31
CA GLU A 90 -14.52 9.12 18.15
C GLU A 90 -16.01 9.40 18.43
N CYS A 91 -16.65 10.12 17.52
CA CYS A 91 -18.06 10.52 17.60
C CYS A 91 -19.05 9.33 17.54
N ASP A 92 -18.57 8.14 17.19
CA ASP A 92 -19.30 6.88 17.35
C ASP A 92 -19.66 6.60 18.81
N LYS A 93 -18.81 7.02 19.76
CA LYS A 93 -19.00 6.80 21.20
C LYS A 93 -19.97 7.76 21.85
N THR A 94 -20.33 8.87 21.18
CA THR A 94 -21.10 9.96 21.79
C THR A 94 -22.41 10.23 21.07
N ILE A 95 -22.40 10.35 19.74
CA ILE A 95 -23.57 10.74 18.93
C ILE A 95 -23.97 9.69 17.88
N GLY A 96 -23.31 8.53 17.87
CA GLY A 96 -23.71 7.38 17.05
C GLY A 96 -23.37 7.47 15.57
N HIS A 97 -22.32 8.23 15.21
CA HIS A 97 -21.76 8.20 13.86
C HIS A 97 -21.15 6.83 13.55
N LYS A 98 -21.31 6.35 12.31
CA LYS A 98 -20.95 4.98 11.92
C LYS A 98 -19.58 4.88 11.26
N SER A 99 -19.18 5.95 10.60
CA SER A 99 -17.96 6.07 9.78
C SER A 99 -17.59 7.55 9.67
N LEU A 100 -16.45 7.86 9.05
CA LEU A 100 -16.08 9.24 8.74
C LEU A 100 -17.13 9.93 7.86
N LEU A 101 -17.84 9.19 7.00
CA LEU A 101 -18.91 9.75 6.17
C LEU A 101 -20.06 10.33 7.03
N SER A 102 -20.40 9.70 8.16
CA SER A 102 -21.47 10.19 9.05
C SER A 102 -21.23 11.64 9.50
N CYS A 103 -19.97 12.04 9.72
CA CYS A 103 -19.62 13.40 10.14
C CYS A 103 -20.00 14.47 9.11
N PHE A 104 -20.06 14.10 7.83
CA PHE A 104 -20.42 15.00 6.75
C PHE A 104 -21.93 15.09 6.53
N THR A 105 -22.76 14.35 7.26
CA THR A 105 -24.24 14.32 7.09
C THR A 105 -24.99 15.30 7.98
N ASP A 106 -24.39 15.76 9.08
CA ASP A 106 -25.03 16.65 10.06
C ASP A 106 -24.18 17.85 10.50
N GLY A 107 -22.98 18.02 9.91
CA GLY A 107 -22.17 19.24 10.04
C GLY A 107 -21.06 19.15 11.08
N HIS A 108 -20.93 18.03 11.79
CA HIS A 108 -19.82 17.80 12.72
C HIS A 108 -18.46 17.93 12.02
N ALA A 109 -18.33 17.55 10.75
CA ALA A 109 -17.11 17.73 9.97
C ALA A 109 -16.67 19.20 9.78
N ALA A 110 -17.47 20.18 10.21
CA ALA A 110 -17.19 21.61 10.10
C ALA A 110 -17.03 22.32 11.47
N THR A 111 -16.98 21.58 12.59
CA THR A 111 -16.77 22.14 13.94
C THR A 111 -15.31 22.21 14.35
#